data_AF-A0A135WJH3-F1
#
_entry.id   AF-A0A135WJH3-F1
#
_cell.length_a   1.000
_cell.length_b   1.000
_cell.length_c   1.000
_cell.angle_alpha   90.00
_cell.angle_beta   90.00
_cell.angle_gamma   90.00
#
_symmetry.space_group_name_H-M   'P 1'
#
loop_
_entity.id
_entity.type
_entity.pdbx_description
1 polymer ?
#
loop_
_entity_poly.entity_id
_entity_poly.type
_entity_poly.pdbx_seq_one_letter_code
_entity_poly.pdbx_strand_id
1 'polypeptide(L)'
;MKNRKFKFLLGIGLLFFLSNEVFAEGDGIAGIAKASQMVTSYFDPATKLIYAIGAVVGLIGGVKVYNKFSSGDPDTSKTAASWFGACIFLIVAATILRSFFLD
;
A
#
# COMPACT_ATOMS: atom_id res chain seq x y z
N MET A 1 -8.22 8.20 -62.41
CA MET A 1 -8.22 9.00 -61.15
C MET A 1 -9.11 8.47 -60.02
N LYS A 2 -10.10 7.59 -60.27
CA LYS A 2 -11.08 7.10 -59.27
C LYS A 2 -10.48 6.24 -58.14
N ASN A 3 -9.47 5.40 -58.45
CA ASN A 3 -8.88 4.45 -57.49
C ASN A 3 -7.96 5.11 -56.44
N ARG A 4 -7.40 6.29 -56.73
CA ARG A 4 -6.57 7.05 -55.76
C ARG A 4 -7.43 7.66 -54.66
N LYS A 5 -8.62 8.18 -55.00
CA LYS A 5 -9.57 8.73 -54.02
C LYS A 5 -10.16 7.64 -53.12
N PHE A 6 -10.41 6.44 -53.65
CA PHE A 6 -10.89 5.30 -52.85
C PHE A 6 -9.84 4.78 -51.86
N LYS A 7 -8.56 4.68 -52.27
CA LYS A 7 -7.45 4.35 -51.36
C LYS A 7 -7.22 5.42 -50.30
N PHE A 8 -7.43 6.69 -50.64
CA PHE A 8 -7.34 7.81 -49.70
C PHE A 8 -8.48 7.77 -48.67
N LEU A 9 -9.71 7.48 -49.10
CA LEU A 9 -10.86 7.30 -48.21
C LEU A 9 -10.70 6.08 -47.29
N LEU A 10 -10.14 4.98 -47.79
CA LEU A 10 -9.80 3.81 -46.96
C LEU A 10 -8.71 4.11 -45.93
N GLY A 11 -7.70 4.91 -46.30
CA GLY A 11 -6.65 5.35 -45.37
C GLY A 11 -7.18 6.23 -44.24
N ILE A 12 -8.14 7.12 -44.54
CA ILE A 12 -8.82 7.95 -43.54
C ILE A 12 -9.70 7.09 -42.62
N GLY A 13 -10.43 6.11 -43.18
CA GLY A 13 -11.23 5.18 -42.39
C GLY A 13 -10.39 4.34 -41.42
N LEU A 14 -9.21 3.89 -41.84
CA LEU A 14 -8.28 3.14 -40.99
C LEU A 14 -7.71 3.99 -39.84
N LEU A 15 -7.42 5.28 -40.11
CA LEU A 15 -6.98 6.22 -39.07
C LEU A 15 -8.06 6.48 -38.01
N PHE A 16 -9.34 6.50 -38.40
CA PHE A 16 -10.47 6.61 -37.47
C PHE A 16 -10.71 5.36 -36.61
N PHE A 17 -10.35 4.16 -37.10
CA PHE A 17 -10.40 2.94 -36.31
C PHE A 17 -9.30 2.88 -35.25
N LEU A 18 -8.10 3.37 -35.58
CA LEU A 18 -6.94 3.42 -34.67
C LEU A 18 -7.06 4.47 -33.56
N SER A 19 -7.94 5.47 -33.71
CA SER A 19 -8.15 6.51 -32.70
C SER A 19 -9.10 6.11 -31.55
N ASN A 20 -9.63 4.88 -31.52
CA ASN A 20 -10.46 4.39 -30.41
C ASN A 20 -9.68 4.06 -29.12
N GLU A 21 -8.33 4.13 -29.15
CA GLU A 21 -7.49 3.92 -27.97
C GLU A 21 -6.96 5.22 -27.34
N VAL A 22 -7.50 6.38 -27.69
CA VAL A 22 -7.34 7.56 -26.83
C VAL A 22 -8.47 7.53 -25.82
N PHE A 23 -8.30 6.66 -24.82
CA PHE A 23 -9.09 6.73 -23.60
C PHE A 23 -8.87 8.13 -23.04
N ALA A 24 -9.97 8.84 -22.83
CA ALA A 24 -9.99 10.17 -22.26
C ALA A 24 -9.21 10.18 -20.93
N GLU A 25 -7.94 10.57 -20.99
CA GLU A 25 -7.15 11.05 -19.87
C GLU A 25 -7.64 12.46 -19.56
N GLY A 26 -8.84 12.52 -19.00
CA GLY A 26 -9.61 13.73 -18.86
C GLY A 26 -10.42 13.69 -17.58
N ASP A 27 -9.73 13.60 -16.45
CA ASP A 27 -10.00 14.40 -15.25
C ASP A 27 -8.92 14.07 -14.23
N GLY A 28 -8.32 15.05 -13.55
CA GLY A 28 -7.40 14.75 -12.44
C GLY A 28 -8.05 13.83 -11.40
N ILE A 29 -9.39 13.87 -11.31
CA ILE A 29 -10.26 13.00 -10.52
C ILE A 29 -10.14 11.51 -10.94
N ALA A 30 -10.07 11.19 -12.24
CA ALA A 30 -9.95 9.81 -12.71
C ALA A 30 -8.56 9.21 -12.44
N GLY A 31 -7.51 10.05 -12.55
CA GLY A 31 -6.15 9.68 -12.14
C GLY A 31 -6.03 9.47 -10.63
N ILE A 32 -6.65 10.35 -9.82
CA ILE A 32 -6.72 10.21 -8.36
C ILE A 32 -7.52 8.98 -7.94
N ALA A 33 -8.63 8.68 -8.62
CA ALA A 33 -9.43 7.48 -8.36
C ALA A 33 -8.64 6.20 -8.68
N LYS A 34 -7.91 6.18 -9.81
CA LYS A 34 -7.06 5.05 -10.20
C LYS A 34 -5.83 4.90 -9.29
N ALA A 35 -5.22 6.01 -8.87
CA ALA A 35 -4.13 6.01 -7.89
C ALA A 35 -4.61 5.52 -6.50
N SER A 36 -5.79 5.94 -6.06
CA SER A 36 -6.40 5.45 -4.81
C SER A 36 -6.69 3.96 -4.89
N GLN A 37 -7.31 3.46 -5.97
CA GLN A 37 -7.52 2.02 -6.16
C GLN A 37 -6.20 1.22 -6.16
N MET A 38 -5.16 1.75 -6.82
CA MET A 38 -3.83 1.13 -6.80
C MET A 38 -3.29 1.06 -5.37
N VAL A 39 -3.33 2.17 -4.63
CA VAL A 39 -2.88 2.23 -3.23
C VAL A 39 -3.66 1.27 -2.34
N THR A 40 -4.99 1.23 -2.43
CA THR A 40 -5.86 0.31 -1.68
C THR A 40 -5.53 -1.16 -1.96
N SER A 41 -5.19 -1.52 -3.20
CA SER A 41 -4.79 -2.89 -3.54
C SER A 41 -3.48 -3.34 -2.85
N TYR A 42 -2.61 -2.40 -2.49
CA TYR A 42 -1.39 -2.66 -1.74
C TYR A 42 -1.59 -2.66 -0.22
N PHE A 43 -2.67 -2.09 0.29
CA PHE A 43 -2.93 -2.00 1.73
C PHE A 43 -3.14 -3.36 2.39
N ASP A 44 -3.84 -4.29 1.74
CA ASP A 44 -4.05 -5.66 2.27
C ASP A 44 -2.76 -6.47 2.42
N PRO A 45 -1.90 -6.61 1.37
CA PRO A 45 -0.61 -7.28 1.54
C PRO A 45 0.33 -6.50 2.46
N ALA A 46 0.32 -5.16 2.44
CA ALA A 46 1.15 -4.36 3.35
C ALA A 46 0.75 -4.54 4.82
N THR A 47 -0.55 -4.64 5.12
CA THR A 47 -1.06 -4.87 6.47
C THR A 47 -0.61 -6.23 7.01
N LYS A 48 -0.65 -7.27 6.18
CA LYS A 48 -0.14 -8.60 6.54
C LYS A 48 1.37 -8.57 6.82
N LEU A 49 2.14 -7.83 6.03
CA LEU A 49 3.58 -7.64 6.26
C LEU A 49 3.86 -6.90 7.58
N ILE A 50 3.11 -5.84 7.88
CA ILE A 50 3.25 -5.10 9.14
C ILE A 50 2.95 -6.01 10.35
N TYR A 51 1.91 -6.83 10.28
CA TYR A 51 1.63 -7.80 11.34
C TYR A 51 2.73 -8.85 11.50
N ALA A 52 3.27 -9.36 10.39
CA ALA A 52 4.39 -10.30 10.43
C ALA A 52 5.65 -9.66 11.06
N ILE A 53 5.99 -8.43 10.68
CA ILE A 53 7.12 -7.68 11.25
C ILE A 53 6.87 -7.38 12.73
N GLY A 54 5.66 -6.95 13.09
CA GLY A 54 5.25 -6.70 14.47
C GLY A 54 5.41 -7.93 15.36
N ALA A 55 5.05 -9.11 14.86
CA ALA A 55 5.25 -10.38 15.58
C ALA A 55 6.74 -10.68 15.79
N VAL A 56 7.57 -10.53 14.77
CA VAL A 56 9.02 -10.80 14.87
C VAL A 56 9.71 -9.83 15.83
N VAL A 57 9.47 -8.52 15.68
CA VAL A 57 10.08 -7.48 16.54
C VAL A 57 9.55 -7.58 17.98
N GLY A 58 8.27 -7.93 18.14
CA GLY A 58 7.66 -8.22 19.44
C GLY A 58 8.36 -9.38 20.16
N LEU A 59 8.60 -10.50 19.48
CA LEU A 59 9.34 -11.63 20.05
C LEU A 59 10.77 -11.26 20.43
N ILE A 60 11.51 -10.55 19.56
CA ILE A 60 12.89 -10.11 19.85
C ILE A 60 12.94 -9.21 21.08
N GLY A 61 12.03 -8.24 21.18
CA GLY A 61 11.94 -7.36 22.34
C GLY A 61 11.58 -8.11 23.63
N GLY A 62 10.69 -9.10 23.54
CA GLY A 62 10.33 -9.96 24.68
C GLY A 62 11.51 -10.79 25.17
N VAL A 63 12.31 -11.36 24.26
CA VAL A 63 13.55 -12.08 24.61
C VAL A 63 14.54 -11.15 25.31
N LYS A 64 14.67 -9.89 24.86
CA LYS A 64 15.53 -8.89 25.50
C LYS A 64 15.08 -8.54 26.91
N VAL A 65 13.76 -8.41 27.13
CA VAL A 65 13.17 -8.19 28.46
C VAL A 65 13.41 -9.40 29.36
N TYR A 66 13.21 -10.62 28.85
CA TYR A 66 13.47 -11.85 29.58
C TYR A 66 14.95 -11.97 29.99
N ASN A 67 15.87 -11.64 29.10
CA ASN A 67 17.31 -11.66 29.41
C ASN A 67 17.66 -10.66 30.54
N LYS A 68 17.08 -9.46 30.55
CA LYS A 68 17.23 -8.49 31.64
C LYS A 68 16.59 -8.96 32.95
N PHE A 69 15.40 -9.56 32.87
CA PHE A 69 14.71 -10.15 34.02
C PHE A 69 15.51 -11.29 34.64
N SER A 70 16.03 -12.19 33.81
CA SER A 70 16.84 -13.34 34.23
C SER A 70 18.21 -12.93 34.80
N SER A 71 18.72 -11.74 34.46
CA SER A 71 19.99 -11.22 34.99
C SER A 71 19.82 -10.34 36.24
N GLY A 72 18.58 -10.15 36.73
CA GLY A 72 18.31 -9.35 37.93
C GLY A 72 18.53 -7.85 37.73
N ASP A 73 18.54 -7.38 36.48
CA ASP A 73 18.81 -5.98 36.15
C ASP A 73 17.66 -5.08 36.65
N PRO A 74 17.93 -4.04 37.47
CA PRO A 74 16.90 -3.12 37.98
C PRO A 74 16.19 -2.34 36.86
N ASP A 75 16.76 -2.24 35.67
CA ASP A 75 16.14 -1.60 34.49
C ASP A 75 15.18 -2.52 33.72
N THR A 76 14.93 -3.74 34.20
CA THR A 76 13.99 -4.67 33.57
C THR A 76 12.60 -4.08 33.48
N SER A 77 12.10 -3.45 34.55
CA SER A 77 10.77 -2.84 34.60
C SER A 77 10.60 -1.74 33.54
N LYS A 78 11.64 -0.91 33.35
CA LYS A 78 11.67 0.13 32.30
C LYS A 78 11.70 -0.48 30.89
N THR A 79 12.51 -1.51 30.70
CA THR A 79 12.66 -2.17 29.39
C THR A 79 11.38 -2.93 29.02
N ALA A 80 10.75 -3.61 29.98
CA ALA A 80 9.49 -4.32 29.83
C ALA A 80 8.34 -3.35 29.50
N ALA A 81 8.22 -2.25 30.25
CA ALA A 81 7.20 -1.24 30.01
C ALA A 81 7.35 -0.59 28.62
N SER A 82 8.57 -0.26 28.22
CA SER A 82 8.87 0.31 26.90
C SER A 82 8.53 -0.66 25.76
N TRP A 83 8.92 -1.94 25.90
CA TRP A 83 8.60 -2.97 24.92
C TRP A 83 7.09 -3.22 24.79
N PHE A 84 6.37 -3.31 25.90
CA PHE A 84 4.93 -3.54 25.90
C PHE A 84 4.17 -2.35 25.31
N GLY A 85 4.58 -1.13 25.65
CA GLY A 85 4.04 0.11 25.09
C GLY A 85 4.25 0.19 23.57
N ALA A 86 5.44 -0.18 23.08
CA ALA A 86 5.71 -0.24 21.65
C ALA A 86 4.85 -1.28 20.91
N CYS A 87 4.59 -2.45 21.52
CA CYS A 87 3.73 -3.48 20.93
C CYS A 87 2.27 -2.99 20.79
N ILE A 88 1.73 -2.34 21.83
CA ILE A 88 0.38 -1.77 21.78
C ILE A 88 0.29 -0.66 20.74
N PHE A 89 1.28 0.25 20.71
CA PHE A 89 1.34 1.33 19.74
C PHE A 89 1.31 0.81 18.30
N LEU A 90 2.07 -0.24 17.98
CA LEU A 90 2.09 -0.82 16.63
C LEU A 90 0.72 -1.39 16.22
N ILE A 91 -0.02 -2.05 17.12
CA ILE A 91 -1.36 -2.56 16.82
C ILE A 91 -2.34 -1.39 16.60
N VAL A 92 -2.33 -0.40 17.49
CA VAL A 92 -3.22 0.77 17.40
C VAL A 92 -2.93 1.58 16.13
N ALA A 93 -1.67 1.83 15.81
CA ALA A 93 -1.26 2.51 14.58
C ALA A 93 -1.74 1.76 13.33
N ALA A 94 -1.62 0.43 13.30
CA ALA A 94 -2.13 -0.38 12.19
C ALA A 94 -3.66 -0.25 12.04
N THR A 95 -4.41 -0.25 13.14
CA THR A 95 -5.88 -0.06 13.08
C THR A 95 -6.30 1.33 12.63
N ILE A 96 -5.60 2.37 13.10
CA ILE A 96 -5.87 3.77 12.73
C ILE A 96 -5.54 3.99 11.26
N LEU A 97 -4.37 3.56 10.79
CA LEU A 97 -4.02 3.66 9.36
C LEU A 97 -5.01 2.89 8.48
N ARG A 98 -5.50 1.73 8.94
CA ARG A 98 -6.53 1.01 8.21
C ARG A 98 -7.82 1.83 8.12
N SER A 99 -8.31 2.40 9.22
CA SER A 99 -9.55 3.20 9.21
C SER A 99 -9.41 4.53 8.46
N PHE A 100 -8.25 5.20 8.52
CA PHE A 100 -8.04 6.47 7.80
C PHE A 100 -7.89 6.35 6.29
N PHE A 101 -7.47 5.19 5.77
CA PHE A 101 -7.20 4.99 4.34
C PHE A 101 -8.16 4.02 3.63
N LEU A 102 -9.00 3.29 4.37
CA LEU A 102 -10.00 2.37 3.81
C LEU A 102 -11.45 2.80 4.08
N ASP A 103 -11.69 3.82 4.91
CA ASP A 103 -12.96 4.55 5.02
C ASP A 103 -12.88 5.87 4.23
#